data_AF-A0A2D7FQL3-F1
#
_entry.id   AF-A0A2D7FQL3-F1
#
_cell.length_a   1.000
_cell.length_b   1.000
_cell.length_c   1.000
_cell.angle_alpha   90.00
_cell.angle_beta   90.00
_cell.angle_gamma   90.00
#
_symmetry.space_group_name_H-M   'P 1'
#
loop_
_entity.id
_entity.type
_entity.pdbx_description
1 polymer ?
#
loop_
_entity_poly.entity_id
_entity_poly.type
_entity_poly.pdbx_seq_one_letter_code
_entity_poly.pdbx_strand_id
1 'polypeptide(L)'
;MTELELWNLAVENRQVYGIYNLGYGMLSLVIIVIAYLVRHQPMWFRGASAAIAVFFIFNTFTMLVASQNGFFGLATTLSSMAAEGNAPMMKAFMAANGMSVGAPVTPPAWQALGPLAMLAHAGLSVYLFVAAKWDGANA
;
A
#
# COMPACT_ATOMS: atom_id res chain seq x y z
N MET A 1 2.94 22.39 17.03
CA MET A 1 3.85 21.57 16.21
C MET A 1 4.49 22.49 15.19
N THR A 2 5.80 22.47 15.07
CA THR A 2 6.56 23.32 14.14
C THR A 2 6.52 22.76 12.72
N GLU A 3 6.88 23.56 11.72
CA GLU A 3 7.05 23.06 10.34
C GLU A 3 8.00 21.87 10.29
N LEU A 4 9.16 21.96 10.98
CA LEU A 4 10.18 20.92 10.97
C LEU A 4 9.65 19.59 11.55
N GLU A 5 8.88 19.66 12.64
CA GLU A 5 8.25 18.47 13.24
C GLU A 5 7.25 17.82 12.27
N LEU A 6 6.37 18.61 11.66
CA LEU A 6 5.38 18.11 10.68
C LEU A 6 6.06 17.55 9.42
N TRP A 7 7.12 18.21 8.95
CA TRP A 7 7.90 17.76 7.80
C TRP A 7 8.55 16.42 8.07
N ASN A 8 9.22 16.28 9.22
CA ASN A 8 9.85 15.01 9.62
C ASN A 8 8.81 13.90 9.74
N LEU A 9 7.66 14.17 10.35
CA LEU A 9 6.57 13.21 10.44
C LEU A 9 6.04 12.80 9.06
N ALA A 10 5.95 13.73 8.11
CA ALA A 10 5.54 13.42 6.73
C ALA A 10 6.58 12.52 6.03
N VAL A 11 7.87 12.79 6.22
CA VAL A 11 8.96 11.97 5.68
C VAL A 11 8.95 10.56 6.27
N GLU A 12 8.85 10.44 7.59
CA GLU A 12 8.75 9.15 8.28
C GLU A 12 7.52 8.35 7.80
N ASN A 13 6.37 9.01 7.68
CA ASN A 13 5.16 8.39 7.16
C ASN A 13 5.37 7.88 5.71
N ARG A 14 6.08 8.65 4.87
CA ARG A 14 6.42 8.23 3.50
C ARG A 14 7.36 7.04 3.47
N GLN A 15 8.30 6.94 4.41
CA GLN A 15 9.17 5.76 4.56
C GLN A 15 8.36 4.52 4.96
N VAL A 16 7.44 4.65 5.91
CA VAL A 16 6.53 3.57 6.33
C VAL A 16 5.69 3.08 5.15
N TYR A 17 5.13 4.00 4.34
CA TYR A 17 4.45 3.64 3.11
C TYR A 17 5.35 2.83 2.16
N GLY A 18 6.61 3.24 1.99
CA GLY A 18 7.59 2.52 1.16
C GLY A 18 7.83 1.08 1.63
N ILE A 19 7.95 0.88 2.94
CA ILE A 19 8.12 -0.45 3.54
C ILE A 19 6.87 -1.32 3.29
N TYR A 20 5.67 -0.78 3.52
CA TYR A 20 4.44 -1.53 3.24
C TYR A 20 4.28 -1.87 1.77
N ASN A 21 4.63 -0.97 0.87
CA ASN A 21 4.55 -1.21 -0.57
C ASN A 21 5.51 -2.32 -1.02
N LEU A 22 6.76 -2.29 -0.54
CA LEU A 22 7.72 -3.37 -0.77
C LEU A 22 7.20 -4.69 -0.19
N GLY A 23 6.73 -4.67 1.07
CA GLY A 23 6.18 -5.85 1.74
C GLY A 23 4.98 -6.44 1.01
N TYR A 24 4.10 -5.61 0.45
CA TYR A 24 2.95 -6.04 -0.35
C TYR A 24 3.37 -6.73 -1.66
N GLY A 25 4.41 -6.19 -2.33
CA GLY A 25 5.02 -6.85 -3.49
C GLY A 25 5.63 -8.21 -3.13
N MET A 26 6.41 -8.27 -2.05
CA MET A 26 7.04 -9.51 -1.57
C MET A 26 6.01 -10.56 -1.13
N LEU A 27 4.91 -10.13 -0.51
CA LEU A 27 3.80 -11.01 -0.11
C LEU A 27 3.25 -11.81 -1.31
N SER A 28 3.17 -11.17 -2.48
CA SER A 28 2.71 -11.82 -3.72
C SER A 28 3.59 -13.02 -4.09
N LEU A 29 4.92 -12.85 -4.02
CA LEU A 29 5.89 -13.92 -4.31
C LEU A 29 5.83 -15.03 -3.28
N VAL A 30 5.75 -14.67 -2.00
CA VAL A 30 5.64 -15.63 -0.89
C VAL A 30 4.37 -16.48 -1.04
N ILE A 31 3.24 -15.88 -1.39
CA ILE A 31 1.99 -16.59 -1.61
C ILE A 31 2.13 -17.64 -2.73
N ILE A 32 2.76 -17.28 -3.85
CA ILE A 32 2.99 -18.22 -4.96
C ILE A 32 3.83 -19.41 -4.50
N VAL A 33 4.91 -19.16 -3.76
CA VAL A 33 5.80 -20.20 -3.23
C VAL A 33 5.05 -21.11 -2.26
N ILE A 34 4.33 -20.55 -1.29
CA ILE A 34 3.58 -21.35 -0.31
C ILE A 34 2.49 -22.16 -1.02
N ALA A 35 1.72 -21.56 -1.93
CA ALA A 35 0.68 -22.26 -2.69
C ALA A 35 1.24 -23.46 -3.45
N TYR A 36 2.42 -23.32 -4.06
CA TYR A 36 3.10 -24.44 -4.70
C TYR A 36 3.54 -25.52 -3.71
N LEU A 37 4.11 -25.15 -2.56
CA LEU A 37 4.58 -26.12 -1.55
C LEU A 37 3.44 -26.94 -0.93
N VAL A 38 2.26 -26.33 -0.74
CA VAL A 38 1.11 -26.98 -0.10
C VAL A 38 0.16 -27.65 -1.09
N ARG A 39 0.48 -27.69 -2.39
CA ARG A 39 -0.45 -28.11 -3.45
C ARG A 39 -1.00 -29.53 -3.31
N HIS A 40 -0.22 -30.46 -2.74
CA HIS A 40 -0.62 -31.86 -2.51
C HIS A 40 -1.23 -32.10 -1.12
N GLN A 41 -1.38 -31.06 -0.30
CA GLN A 41 -2.03 -31.15 1.00
C GLN A 41 -3.55 -31.28 0.85
N PRO A 42 -4.26 -31.82 1.85
CA PRO A 42 -5.72 -31.91 1.82
C PRO A 42 -6.38 -30.53 1.69
N MET A 43 -7.58 -30.53 1.11
CA MET A 43 -8.33 -29.32 0.76
C MET A 43 -8.50 -28.35 1.94
N TRP A 44 -8.76 -28.85 3.15
CA TRP A 44 -8.93 -28.00 4.34
C TRP A 44 -7.66 -27.21 4.70
N PHE A 45 -6.47 -27.82 4.52
CA PHE A 45 -5.19 -27.17 4.83
C PHE A 45 -4.85 -26.08 3.81
N ARG A 46 -5.10 -26.37 2.54
CA ARG A 46 -4.98 -25.41 1.44
C ARG A 46 -5.95 -24.23 1.61
N GLY A 47 -7.19 -24.52 2.03
CA GLY A 47 -8.20 -23.52 2.37
C GLY A 47 -7.80 -22.63 3.54
N ALA A 48 -7.26 -23.21 4.61
CA ALA A 48 -6.74 -22.44 5.75
C ALA A 48 -5.57 -21.53 5.33
N SER A 49 -4.65 -22.05 4.50
CA SER A 49 -3.54 -21.27 3.95
C SER A 49 -4.02 -20.10 3.08
N ALA A 50 -5.06 -20.31 2.27
CA ALA A 50 -5.71 -19.26 1.50
C ALA A 50 -6.32 -18.17 2.39
N ALA A 51 -7.03 -18.56 3.46
CA ALA A 51 -7.64 -17.60 4.39
C ALA A 51 -6.59 -16.73 5.09
N ILE A 52 -5.46 -17.33 5.52
CA ILE A 52 -4.34 -16.61 6.12
C ILE A 52 -3.72 -15.63 5.11
N ALA A 53 -3.47 -16.08 3.88
CA ALA A 53 -2.92 -15.21 2.83
C ALA A 53 -3.83 -14.02 2.54
N VAL A 54 -5.14 -14.24 2.41
CA VAL A 54 -6.14 -13.18 2.23
C VAL A 54 -6.11 -12.20 3.40
N PHE A 55 -6.09 -12.68 4.64
CA PHE A 55 -5.99 -11.80 5.81
C PHE A 55 -4.76 -10.89 5.74
N PHE A 56 -3.58 -11.42 5.41
CA PHE A 56 -2.37 -10.59 5.27
C PHE A 56 -2.46 -9.60 4.12
N ILE A 57 -3.06 -9.97 2.98
CA ILE A 57 -3.31 -9.05 1.86
C ILE A 57 -4.15 -7.86 2.32
N PHE A 58 -5.28 -8.12 2.99
CA PHE A 58 -6.17 -7.06 3.48
C PHE A 58 -5.49 -6.19 4.54
N ASN A 59 -4.78 -6.81 5.49
CA ASN A 59 -4.08 -6.08 6.54
C ASN A 59 -3.00 -5.15 5.97
N THR A 60 -2.12 -5.68 5.10
CA THR A 60 -1.05 -4.87 4.49
C THR A 60 -1.61 -3.78 3.58
N PHE A 61 -2.66 -4.07 2.79
CA PHE A 61 -3.31 -3.05 1.97
C PHE A 61 -3.92 -1.93 2.83
N THR A 62 -4.59 -2.27 3.94
CA THR A 62 -5.18 -1.29 4.85
C THR A 62 -4.11 -0.37 5.45
N MET A 63 -2.97 -0.93 5.89
CA MET A 63 -1.84 -0.16 6.42
C MET A 63 -1.20 0.73 5.35
N LEU A 64 -1.11 0.25 4.11
CA LEU A 64 -0.61 1.01 2.97
C LEU A 64 -1.53 2.21 2.66
N VAL A 65 -2.85 2.02 2.66
CA VAL A 65 -3.82 3.11 2.46
C VAL A 65 -3.78 4.09 3.63
N ALA A 66 -3.71 3.61 4.87
CA ALA A 66 -3.66 4.44 6.06
C ALA A 66 -2.42 5.34 6.08
N SER A 67 -1.23 4.77 5.80
CA SER A 67 0.00 5.56 5.66
C SER A 67 -0.10 6.56 4.50
N GLN A 68 -0.54 6.13 3.31
CA GLN A 68 -0.67 7.03 2.16
C GLN A 68 -1.59 8.24 2.45
N ASN A 69 -2.72 8.01 3.12
CA ASN A 69 -3.65 9.06 3.52
C ASN A 69 -3.05 9.97 4.61
N GLY A 70 -2.32 9.39 5.57
CA GLY A 70 -1.58 10.15 6.58
C GLY A 70 -0.58 11.12 5.98
N PHE A 71 0.22 10.66 5.01
CA PHE A 71 1.16 11.52 4.27
C PHE A 71 0.46 12.69 3.59
N PHE A 72 -0.61 12.45 2.82
CA PHE A 72 -1.31 13.52 2.11
C PHE A 72 -2.03 14.50 3.05
N GLY A 73 -2.51 14.01 4.20
CA GLY A 73 -3.04 14.87 5.26
C GLY A 73 -1.97 15.81 5.81
N LEU A 74 -0.79 15.28 6.18
CA LEU A 74 0.34 16.08 6.68
C LEU A 74 0.85 17.08 5.64
N ALA A 75 1.00 16.65 4.39
CA ALA A 75 1.43 17.50 3.29
C ALA A 75 0.42 18.62 3.00
N THR A 76 -0.88 18.35 3.12
CA THR A 76 -1.93 19.37 2.97
C THR A 76 -1.88 20.38 4.11
N THR A 77 -1.67 19.94 5.35
CA THR A 77 -1.48 20.85 6.49
C THR A 77 -0.26 21.76 6.30
N LEU A 78 0.87 21.19 5.87
CA LEU A 78 2.08 21.97 5.56
C LEU A 78 1.85 22.97 4.42
N SER A 79 1.08 22.60 3.39
CA SER A 79 0.69 23.51 2.29
C SER A 79 -0.13 24.71 2.79
N SER A 80 -1.10 24.47 3.69
CA SER A 80 -1.88 25.55 4.33
C SER A 80 -0.99 26.49 5.13
N MET A 81 -0.09 25.92 5.96
CA MET A 81 0.86 26.72 6.73
C MET A 81 1.81 27.53 5.84
N ALA A 82 2.18 27.00 4.67
CA ALA A 82 3.01 27.71 3.70
C ALA A 82 2.30 28.93 3.11
N ALA A 83 0.99 28.85 2.90
CA ALA A 83 0.16 29.97 2.45
C ALA A 83 0.04 31.06 3.53
N GLU A 84 -0.01 30.66 4.80
CA GLU A 84 -0.02 31.56 5.96
C GLU A 84 1.36 32.16 6.29
N GLY A 85 2.42 31.72 5.61
CA GLY A 85 3.79 32.17 5.83
C GLY A 85 4.55 31.43 6.94
N ASN A 86 3.94 30.39 7.52
CA ASN A 86 4.46 29.63 8.66
C ASN A 86 5.23 28.36 8.27
N ALA A 87 5.35 28.05 6.97
CA ALA A 87 6.09 26.90 6.46
C ALA A 87 6.96 27.23 5.22
N PRO A 88 8.10 27.93 5.39
CA PRO A 88 9.00 28.29 4.29
C PRO A 88 9.63 27.10 3.54
N MET A 89 9.93 25.98 4.21
CA MET A 89 10.45 24.77 3.53
C MET A 89 9.41 24.19 2.59
N MET A 90 8.17 24.04 3.05
CA MET A 90 7.08 23.54 2.21
C MET A 90 6.82 24.50 1.04
N LYS A 91 6.84 25.82 1.28
CA LYS A 91 6.69 26.82 0.21
C LYS A 91 7.75 26.65 -0.88
N ALA A 92 9.01 26.47 -0.49
CA ALA A 92 10.12 26.25 -1.43
C ALA A 92 9.96 24.91 -2.18
N PHE A 93 9.58 23.85 -1.47
CA PHE A 93 9.30 22.55 -2.07
C PHE A 93 8.20 22.62 -3.13
N MET A 94 7.07 23.27 -2.83
CA MET A 94 5.95 23.41 -3.76
C MET A 94 6.35 24.22 -5.00
N ALA A 95 7.05 25.34 -4.81
CA ALA A 95 7.54 26.15 -5.93
C ALA A 95 8.49 25.36 -6.85
N ALA A 96 9.41 24.57 -6.27
CA ALA A 96 10.33 23.72 -7.03
C ALA A 96 9.63 22.61 -7.83
N ASN A 97 8.46 22.17 -7.39
CA ASN A 97 7.68 21.10 -8.02
C ASN A 97 6.49 21.62 -8.85
N GLY A 98 6.41 22.94 -9.10
CA GLY A 98 5.33 23.55 -9.89
C GLY A 98 3.95 23.46 -9.23
N MET A 99 3.90 23.32 -7.91
CA MET A 99 2.67 23.22 -7.13
C MET A 99 2.23 24.59 -6.60
N SER A 100 0.92 24.83 -6.54
CA SER A 100 0.35 26.05 -5.97
C SER A 100 0.35 25.99 -4.44
N VAL A 101 1.02 26.95 -3.79
CA VAL A 101 1.04 27.08 -2.33
C VAL A 101 -0.38 27.25 -1.78
N GLY A 102 -0.72 26.52 -0.71
CA GLY A 102 -2.05 26.51 -0.12
C GLY A 102 -3.04 25.55 -0.79
N ALA A 103 -2.71 24.98 -1.96
CA ALA A 103 -3.53 23.94 -2.56
C ALA A 103 -3.36 22.60 -1.81
N PRO A 104 -4.44 21.81 -1.67
CA PRO A 104 -4.35 20.47 -1.11
C PRO A 104 -3.38 19.59 -1.89
N VAL A 105 -2.58 18.81 -1.17
CA VAL A 105 -1.71 17.80 -1.79
C VAL A 105 -2.53 16.52 -1.91
N THR A 106 -3.04 16.28 -3.12
CA THR A 106 -3.98 15.17 -3.35
C THR A 106 -3.29 13.91 -3.84
N PRO A 107 -3.83 12.73 -3.50
CA PRO A 107 -3.42 11.48 -4.12
C PRO A 107 -3.63 11.47 -5.64
N PRO A 108 -2.82 10.68 -6.38
CA PRO A 108 -3.08 10.44 -7.80
C PRO A 108 -4.44 9.77 -8.04
N ALA A 109 -5.12 10.13 -9.13
CA ALA A 109 -6.46 9.63 -9.44
C ALA A 109 -6.54 8.09 -9.57
N TRP A 110 -5.48 7.44 -10.04
CA TRP A 110 -5.42 5.99 -10.17
C TRP A 110 -5.45 5.25 -8.82
N GLN A 111 -5.22 5.93 -7.70
CA GLN A 111 -5.28 5.30 -6.37
C GLN A 111 -6.66 4.71 -6.07
N ALA A 112 -7.72 5.21 -6.73
CA ALA A 112 -9.06 4.64 -6.68
C ALA A 112 -9.14 3.19 -7.18
N LEU A 113 -8.17 2.74 -7.98
CA LEU A 113 -8.06 1.35 -8.46
C LEU A 113 -7.45 0.41 -7.41
N GLY A 114 -6.91 0.94 -6.31
CA GLY A 114 -6.26 0.16 -5.25
C GLY A 114 -7.14 -0.98 -4.68
N PRO A 115 -8.41 -0.73 -4.29
CA PRO A 115 -9.29 -1.78 -3.81
C PRO A 115 -9.55 -2.89 -4.83
N LEU A 116 -9.69 -2.53 -6.12
CA LEU A 116 -9.86 -3.51 -7.20
C LEU A 116 -8.62 -4.39 -7.35
N ALA A 117 -7.42 -3.78 -7.32
CA ALA A 117 -6.17 -4.52 -7.36
C ALA A 117 -6.00 -5.45 -6.14
N MET A 118 -6.39 -4.99 -4.95
CA MET A 118 -6.35 -5.79 -3.73
C MET A 118 -7.30 -6.98 -3.78
N LEU A 119 -8.53 -6.79 -4.27
CA LEU A 119 -9.50 -7.88 -4.47
C LEU A 119 -9.01 -8.89 -5.51
N ALA A 120 -8.42 -8.41 -6.61
CA ALA A 120 -7.82 -9.28 -7.62
C ALA A 120 -6.66 -10.10 -7.02
N HIS A 121 -5.79 -9.48 -6.22
CA HIS A 121 -4.71 -10.17 -5.51
C HIS A 121 -5.28 -11.26 -4.59
N ALA A 122 -6.24 -10.92 -3.72
CA ALA A 122 -6.87 -11.89 -2.82
C ALA A 122 -7.52 -13.06 -3.57
N GLY A 123 -8.29 -12.76 -4.63
CA GLY A 123 -8.95 -13.77 -5.47
C GLY A 123 -7.95 -14.70 -6.17
N LEU A 124 -6.88 -14.13 -6.74
CA LEU A 124 -5.81 -14.92 -7.35
C LEU A 124 -5.08 -15.78 -6.32
N SER A 125 -4.83 -15.28 -5.11
CA SER A 125 -4.25 -16.08 -4.03
C SER A 125 -5.13 -17.28 -3.68
N VAL A 126 -6.44 -17.07 -3.49
CA VAL A 126 -7.37 -18.18 -3.26
C VAL A 126 -7.31 -19.19 -4.40
N TYR A 127 -7.39 -18.73 -5.65
CA TYR A 127 -7.27 -19.60 -6.83
C TYR A 127 -5.99 -20.43 -6.80
N LEU A 128 -4.82 -19.82 -6.54
CA LEU A 128 -3.54 -20.52 -6.46
C LEU A 128 -3.54 -21.61 -5.40
N PHE A 129 -4.11 -21.32 -4.23
CA PHE A 129 -4.17 -22.29 -3.14
C PHE A 129 -5.13 -23.44 -3.42
N VAL A 130 -6.30 -23.20 -4.00
CA VAL A 130 -7.41 -24.19 -3.97
C VAL A 130 -7.77 -24.79 -5.33
N ALA A 131 -7.54 -24.07 -6.42
CA ALA A 131 -8.06 -24.43 -7.75
C ALA A 131 -6.98 -24.58 -8.82
N ALA A 132 -5.80 -23.98 -8.62
CA ALA A 132 -4.73 -24.04 -9.61
C ALA A 132 -4.27 -25.49 -9.87
N LYS A 133 -4.20 -25.84 -11.16
CA LYS A 133 -3.65 -27.10 -11.66
C LYS A 133 -2.15 -26.93 -11.91
N TRP A 134 -1.36 -27.20 -10.89
CA TRP A 134 0.10 -27.04 -10.94
C TRP A 134 0.80 -28.05 -11.85
N ASP A 135 0.28 -29.28 -11.95
CA ASP A 135 0.91 -30.38 -12.68
C ASP A 135 0.45 -30.49 -14.15
N GLY A 136 -0.33 -29.51 -14.64
CA GLY A 136 -0.90 -29.51 -15.99
C GLY A 136 -2.16 -30.37 -16.11
N ALA A 137 -2.84 -30.30 -17.27
CA ALA A 137 -4.09 -31.03 -17.51
C ALA A 137 -3.89 -32.50 -17.93
N ASN A 138 -2.64 -32.95 -18.10
CA ASN A 138 -2.28 -34.22 -18.73
C ASN A 138 -1.30 -35.08 -17.89
N ALA A 139 -1.27 -34.90 -16.57
CA ALA A 139 -0.52 -35.77 -15.66
C ALA A 139 -1.44 -36.83 -15.05
#